data_AF-A0A3B9LX41-F1
#
_entry.id   AF-A0A3B9LX41-F1
#
_cell.length_a   1.000
_cell.length_b   1.000
_cell.length_c   1.000
_cell.angle_alpha   90.00
_cell.angle_beta   90.00
_cell.angle_gamma   90.00
#
_symmetry.space_group_name_H-M   'P 1'
#
loop_
_entity.id
_entity.type
_entity.pdbx_description
1 polymer ?
#
loop_
_entity_poly.entity_id
_entity_poly.type
_entity_poly.pdbx_seq_one_letter_code
_entity_poly.pdbx_strand_id
1 'polypeptide(L)'
;RLSTVTSNPNWEQFSGRTVPFGGDYLYISSVGTFSYGVWTDWRDVVAGSDPREGGDSDADSADVHQCRTQNPDGSFTIDTCPYAGGLDQNIYGDVTP
;
A
#
# COMPACT_ATOMS: atom_id res chain seq x y z
N ARG A 1 -16.97 -13.75 -10.49
CA ARG A 1 -15.87 -12.82 -10.11
C ARG A 1 -16.17 -12.35 -8.69
N LEU A 2 -15.23 -12.50 -7.76
CA LEU A 2 -15.46 -12.23 -6.32
C LEU A 2 -15.41 -10.73 -5.98
N SER A 3 -14.70 -9.91 -6.77
CA SER A 3 -14.61 -8.46 -6.61
C SER A 3 -14.60 -7.74 -7.96
N THR A 4 -15.10 -6.51 -8.02
CA THR A 4 -15.05 -5.64 -9.21
C THR A 4 -13.71 -4.92 -9.37
N VAL A 5 -12.85 -4.93 -8.34
CA VAL A 5 -11.52 -4.31 -8.35
C VAL A 5 -10.45 -5.36 -8.68
N THR A 6 -9.38 -4.96 -9.38
CA THR A 6 -8.20 -5.79 -9.69
C THR A 6 -7.00 -5.37 -8.85
N SER A 7 -6.08 -6.29 -8.56
CA SER A 7 -4.78 -5.99 -7.96
C SER A 7 -3.66 -6.10 -8.99
N ASN A 8 -2.56 -5.35 -8.78
CA ASN A 8 -1.32 -5.49 -9.53
C ASN A 8 -0.21 -5.92 -8.57
N PRO A 9 0.35 -7.14 -8.70
CA PRO A 9 1.40 -7.62 -7.82
C PRO A 9 2.76 -6.95 -8.01
N ASN A 10 2.93 -6.14 -9.05
CA ASN A 10 4.20 -5.48 -9.34
C ASN A 10 4.37 -4.13 -8.64
N TRP A 11 3.37 -3.65 -7.88
CA TRP A 11 3.46 -2.36 -7.19
C TRP A 11 4.64 -2.29 -6.22
N GLU A 12 5.49 -1.28 -6.36
CA GLU A 12 6.66 -1.03 -5.53
C GLU A 12 6.28 -0.22 -4.28
N GLN A 13 5.96 -0.95 -3.21
CA GLN A 13 5.35 -0.35 -2.02
C GLN A 13 6.34 -0.16 -0.87
N PHE A 14 7.28 -1.09 -0.71
CA PHE A 14 8.10 -1.16 0.50
C PHE A 14 9.58 -0.95 0.19
N SER A 15 10.41 -0.98 1.26
CA SER A 15 11.87 -0.82 1.17
C SER A 15 12.29 0.45 0.42
N GLY A 16 11.87 1.62 0.90
CA GLY A 16 12.15 2.87 0.21
C GLY A 16 11.37 3.07 -1.10
N ARG A 17 10.57 2.06 -1.52
CA ARG A 17 9.60 1.91 -2.63
C ARG A 17 10.13 1.31 -3.92
N THR A 18 10.94 0.25 -3.85
CA THR A 18 11.37 -0.56 -5.03
C THR A 18 11.08 -2.04 -4.86
N VAL A 19 10.28 -2.40 -3.84
CA VAL A 19 10.00 -3.80 -3.51
C VAL A 19 8.51 -4.04 -3.56
N PRO A 20 8.05 -4.95 -4.45
CA PRO A 20 6.69 -5.40 -4.41
C PRO A 20 6.46 -6.30 -3.20
N PHE A 21 5.41 -5.99 -2.46
CA PHE A 21 4.92 -6.87 -1.41
C PHE A 21 3.40 -6.92 -1.54
N GLY A 22 2.92 -8.14 -1.75
CA GLY A 22 1.51 -8.42 -1.76
C GLY A 22 1.11 -9.09 -0.47
N GLY A 23 0.32 -8.41 0.37
CA GLY A 23 -0.15 -9.02 1.60
C GLY A 23 -1.13 -8.14 2.35
N ASP A 24 -2.33 -8.68 2.54
CA ASP A 24 -3.29 -8.13 3.48
C ASP A 24 -3.01 -8.68 4.88
N TYR A 25 -3.08 -7.84 5.91
CA TYR A 25 -3.17 -8.31 7.28
C TYR A 25 -4.63 -8.64 7.58
N LEU A 26 -4.90 -9.80 8.17
CA LEU A 26 -6.23 -10.22 8.59
C LEU A 26 -6.21 -10.62 10.07
N TYR A 27 -7.11 -10.04 10.86
CA TYR A 27 -7.36 -10.46 12.23
C TYR A 27 -8.85 -10.70 12.45
N ILE A 28 -9.18 -11.78 13.16
CA ILE A 28 -10.55 -12.13 13.50
C ILE A 28 -10.64 -12.33 15.00
N SER A 29 -11.60 -11.66 15.64
CA SER A 29 -11.99 -11.92 17.02
C SER A 29 -13.38 -12.55 17.05
N SER A 30 -13.58 -13.58 17.88
CA SER A 30 -14.85 -14.28 18.02
C SER A 30 -15.14 -14.58 19.49
N VAL A 31 -16.33 -14.17 19.95
CA VAL A 31 -16.82 -14.38 21.32
C VAL A 31 -18.30 -14.71 21.29
N GLY A 32 -18.67 -15.91 21.72
CA GLY A 32 -20.07 -16.36 21.74
C GLY A 32 -20.67 -16.39 20.33
N THR A 33 -21.78 -15.68 20.12
CA THR A 33 -22.45 -15.54 18.81
C THR A 33 -21.99 -14.30 18.04
N PHE A 34 -20.92 -13.64 18.47
CA PHE A 34 -20.38 -12.44 17.84
C PHE A 34 -18.98 -12.71 17.29
N SER A 35 -18.71 -12.18 16.10
CA SER A 35 -17.38 -12.17 15.50
C SER A 35 -17.17 -10.93 14.66
N TYR A 36 -15.95 -10.41 14.70
CA TYR A 36 -15.54 -9.21 14.01
C TYR A 36 -14.19 -9.44 13.34
N GLY A 37 -14.12 -9.14 12.05
CA GLY A 37 -12.90 -9.20 11.26
C GLY A 37 -12.37 -7.79 11.03
N VAL A 38 -11.05 -7.63 11.06
CA VAL A 38 -10.36 -6.45 10.55
C VAL A 38 -9.34 -6.87 9.52
N TRP A 39 -9.22 -6.12 8.43
CA TRP A 39 -8.28 -6.42 7.36
C TRP A 39 -7.69 -5.15 6.73
N THR A 40 -6.50 -5.26 6.14
CA THR A 40 -6.01 -4.30 5.14
C THR A 40 -6.42 -4.76 3.74
N ASP A 41 -6.50 -3.84 2.77
CA ASP A 41 -6.91 -4.16 1.41
C ASP A 41 -5.98 -3.53 0.38
N TRP A 42 -5.02 -4.32 -0.07
CA TRP A 42 -4.00 -3.93 -1.06
C TRP A 42 -4.57 -3.37 -2.36
N ARG A 43 -5.84 -3.61 -2.66
CA ARG A 43 -6.47 -3.03 -3.83
C ARG A 43 -6.70 -1.52 -3.72
N ASP A 44 -6.51 -0.91 -2.56
CA ASP A 44 -6.61 0.53 -2.35
C ASP A 44 -5.42 1.32 -2.90
N VAL A 45 -4.38 0.63 -3.34
CA VAL A 45 -3.16 1.26 -3.82
C VAL A 45 -3.39 1.99 -5.13
N VAL A 46 -2.87 3.21 -5.19
CA VAL A 46 -2.96 4.15 -6.30
C VAL A 46 -1.57 4.38 -6.88
N ALA A 47 -1.52 4.51 -8.20
CA ALA A 47 -0.31 4.84 -8.94
C ALA A 47 0.31 6.16 -8.45
N GLY A 48 1.63 6.19 -8.36
CA GLY A 48 2.43 7.34 -8.04
C GLY A 48 3.61 7.50 -8.99
N SER A 49 4.58 8.26 -8.53
CA SER A 49 5.89 8.41 -9.16
C SER A 49 6.93 8.27 -8.09
N ASP A 50 8.04 7.61 -8.39
CA ASP A 50 9.18 7.63 -7.51
C ASP A 50 10.23 8.68 -7.91
N PRO A 51 10.54 9.64 -7.02
CA PRO A 51 11.52 10.70 -7.31
C PRO A 51 12.97 10.20 -7.46
N ARG A 52 13.24 8.92 -7.20
CA ARG A 52 14.55 8.27 -7.42
C ARG A 52 14.74 7.82 -8.87
N GLU A 53 13.66 7.62 -9.61
CA GLU A 53 13.61 7.10 -10.99
C GLU A 53 14.01 8.12 -12.07
N GLY A 54 14.32 9.37 -11.69
CA GLY A 54 14.61 10.48 -12.63
C GLY A 54 15.83 10.29 -13.56
N GLY A 55 16.47 9.12 -13.52
CA GLY A 55 17.55 8.71 -14.42
C GLY A 55 17.85 7.20 -14.37
N ASP A 56 16.93 6.38 -13.84
CA ASP A 56 17.08 4.93 -13.71
C ASP A 56 16.32 4.19 -14.84
N SER A 57 16.66 2.92 -15.02
CA SER A 57 16.17 2.02 -16.07
C SER A 57 14.84 1.32 -15.73
N ASP A 58 14.36 1.47 -14.51
CA ASP A 58 13.18 0.85 -13.92
C ASP A 58 11.99 1.81 -13.76
N ALA A 59 11.95 2.90 -14.55
CA ALA A 59 10.79 3.78 -14.68
C ALA A 59 9.61 3.08 -15.41
N ASP A 60 9.15 1.97 -14.85
CA ASP A 60 8.20 1.01 -15.38
C ASP A 60 6.74 1.36 -15.00
N SER A 61 6.57 2.48 -14.27
CA SER A 61 5.30 2.99 -13.76
C SER A 61 4.63 2.07 -12.73
N ALA A 62 5.40 1.25 -12.03
CA ALA A 62 4.95 0.42 -10.92
C ALA A 62 5.12 1.07 -9.54
N ASP A 63 5.27 2.40 -9.48
CA ASP A 63 5.37 3.16 -8.23
C ASP A 63 4.03 3.41 -7.56
N VAL A 64 3.97 3.31 -6.23
CA VAL A 64 2.78 3.73 -5.48
C VAL A 64 2.83 5.20 -5.06
N HIS A 65 1.66 5.79 -4.83
CA HIS A 65 1.54 7.17 -4.36
C HIS A 65 2.33 7.40 -3.06
N GLN A 66 3.05 8.52 -3.01
CA GLN A 66 3.91 8.89 -1.90
C GLN A 66 4.00 10.40 -1.70
N CYS A 67 4.02 10.85 -0.44
CA CYS A 67 4.22 12.24 -0.07
C CYS A 67 5.55 12.41 0.67
N ARG A 68 6.63 12.00 0.00
CA ARG A 68 8.01 12.22 0.46
C ARG A 68 8.66 13.31 -0.38
N THR A 69 9.51 14.11 0.25
CA THR A 69 10.36 15.09 -0.44
C THR A 69 11.82 14.72 -0.24
N GLN A 70 12.65 14.93 -1.25
CA GLN A 70 14.10 14.76 -1.12
C GLN A 70 14.71 15.98 -0.42
N ASN A 71 15.50 15.73 0.62
CA ASN A 71 16.31 16.73 1.31
C ASN A 71 17.56 17.07 0.48
N PRO A 72 18.23 18.21 0.74
CA PRO A 72 19.46 18.59 0.02
C PRO A 72 20.61 17.60 0.13
N ASP A 73 20.62 16.75 1.16
CA ASP A 73 21.62 15.69 1.38
C ASP A 73 21.29 14.38 0.64
N GLY A 74 20.20 14.35 -0.12
CA GLY A 74 19.73 13.19 -0.87
C GLY A 74 18.84 12.23 -0.08
N SER A 75 18.68 12.42 1.23
CA SER A 75 17.74 11.65 2.05
C SER A 75 16.29 12.03 1.74
N PHE A 76 15.33 11.19 2.12
CA PHE A 76 13.89 11.48 1.95
C PHE A 76 13.21 11.73 3.30
N THR A 77 12.24 12.65 3.32
CA THR A 77 11.35 12.84 4.46
C THR A 77 10.53 11.60 4.75
N ILE A 78 9.90 11.55 5.93
CA ILE A 78 8.83 10.59 6.20
C ILE A 78 7.71 10.77 5.15
N ASP A 79 7.02 9.68 4.82
CA ASP A 79 5.80 9.75 4.02
C ASP A 79 4.65 10.30 4.87
N THR A 80 4.09 11.43 4.45
CA THR A 80 2.98 12.08 5.16
C THR A 80 1.60 11.66 4.65
N CYS A 81 1.52 10.79 3.63
CA CYS A 81 0.24 10.27 3.13
C CYS A 81 0.20 8.75 2.92
N PRO A 82 0.69 7.93 3.88
CA PRO A 82 0.80 6.48 3.70
C PRO A 82 -0.54 5.77 3.45
N TYR A 83 -1.65 6.35 3.95
CA TYR A 83 -3.02 5.86 3.81
C TYR A 83 -3.79 6.47 2.62
N ALA A 84 -3.17 7.35 1.82
CA ALA A 84 -3.79 7.95 0.64
C ALA A 84 -3.60 7.08 -0.62
N GLY A 85 -3.69 5.75 -0.48
CA GLY A 85 -3.45 4.79 -1.56
C GLY A 85 -1.98 4.45 -1.79
N GLY A 86 -1.12 4.60 -0.77
CA GLY A 86 0.31 4.27 -0.84
C GLY A 86 0.63 2.86 -0.33
N LEU A 87 0.99 2.75 0.95
CA LEU A 87 1.54 1.55 1.57
C LEU A 87 0.51 0.46 1.89
N ASP A 88 -0.72 0.61 1.42
CA ASP A 88 -1.84 -0.27 1.78
C ASP A 88 -1.99 -0.45 3.30
N GLN A 89 -2.22 0.65 4.02
CA GLN A 89 -2.41 0.62 5.48
C GLN A 89 -3.83 1.04 5.88
N ASN A 90 -4.77 0.99 4.94
CA ASN A 90 -6.16 1.26 5.24
C ASN A 90 -6.71 0.05 6.00
N ILE A 91 -7.22 0.27 7.21
CA ILE A 91 -7.77 -0.79 8.05
C ILE A 91 -9.29 -0.73 7.94
N TYR A 92 -9.86 -1.82 7.45
CA TYR A 92 -11.28 -2.07 7.39
C TYR A 92 -11.71 -3.03 8.49
N GLY A 93 -13.01 -3.03 8.81
CA GLY A 93 -13.57 -4.02 9.70
C GLY A 93 -15.06 -4.17 9.55
N ASP A 94 -15.55 -5.38 9.76
CA ASP A 94 -16.98 -5.70 9.72
C ASP A 94 -17.28 -6.92 10.60
N VAL A 95 -18.55 -7.05 10.99
CA VAL A 95 -19.05 -8.31 11.57
C VAL A 95 -18.85 -9.42 10.56
N THR A 96 -18.24 -10.54 10.98
CA THR A 96 -18.02 -11.64 10.05
C THR A 96 -19.35 -12.34 9.75
N PRO A 97 -19.53 -12.89 8.53
CA PRO A 97 -20.74 -13.64 8.16
C PRO A 97 -21.05 -14.82 9.09
#